data_AF-A0A9P5QAT1-F1
#
_entry.id   AF-A0A9P5QAT1-F1
#
_cell.length_a   1.000
_cell.length_b   1.000
_cell.length_c   1.000
_cell.angle_alpha   90.00
_cell.angle_beta   90.00
_cell.angle_gamma   90.00
#
_symmetry.space_group_name_H-M   'P 1'
#
loop_
_entity.id
_entity.type
_entity.pdbx_description
1 polymer ?
#
loop_
_entity_poly.entity_id
_entity_poly.type
_entity_poly.pdbx_seq_one_letter_code
_entity_poly.pdbx_strand_id
1 'polypeptide(L)'
;MFSRPPPSAGAQASYVNRLSAGRNLRSIVMLFAFLSAIYSLFSAIGNFRSISIDRNEQQSKLATFSLIMGILLIVVFAFEAFGIVATMTQRHQLVRIYAMLSFVTVLIATGGGLLEVIIHFTMKNNIISECEQLIQGDQVFYPFGFLGPVSHTFVNQQDSTEWCTNEWNHDSWANIVELLILISQ
;
A
#
# COMPACT_ATOMS: atom_id res chain seq x y z
N MET A 1 -30.86 36.19 42.69
CA MET A 1 -30.49 35.49 41.43
C MET A 1 -30.09 34.07 41.79
N PHE A 2 -30.83 33.08 41.27
CA PHE A 2 -30.64 31.66 41.55
C PHE A 2 -29.47 31.11 40.73
N SER A 3 -28.34 30.83 41.35
CA SER A 3 -27.29 30.01 40.74
C SER A 3 -27.73 28.54 40.81
N ARG A 4 -28.12 27.95 39.68
CA ARG A 4 -28.29 26.49 39.61
C ARG A 4 -26.90 25.85 39.81
N PRO A 5 -26.74 24.87 40.72
CA PRO A 5 -25.51 24.10 40.77
C PRO A 5 -25.30 23.38 39.43
N PRO A 6 -24.03 23.19 38.99
CA PRO A 6 -23.75 22.47 37.76
C PRO A 6 -24.37 21.06 37.83
N PRO A 7 -24.97 20.56 36.74
CA PRO A 7 -25.60 19.25 36.76
C PRO A 7 -24.57 18.20 37.17
N SER A 8 -24.89 17.43 38.21
CA SER A 8 -24.09 16.27 38.63
C SER A 8 -23.91 15.37 37.41
N ALA A 9 -22.66 15.20 36.95
CA ALA A 9 -22.32 14.25 35.91
C ALA A 9 -22.77 12.87 36.37
N GLY A 10 -23.95 12.44 35.90
CA GLY A 10 -24.58 11.20 36.32
C GLY A 10 -23.69 10.01 35.99
N ALA A 11 -23.89 8.90 36.70
CA ALA A 11 -23.19 7.61 36.51
C ALA A 11 -23.16 7.11 35.05
N GLN A 12 -23.98 7.69 34.18
CA GLN A 12 -23.93 7.48 32.74
C GLN A 12 -22.62 7.98 32.11
N ALA A 13 -22.12 9.18 32.43
CA ALA A 13 -20.88 9.71 31.85
C ALA A 13 -19.64 8.87 32.24
N SER A 14 -19.63 8.32 33.45
CA SER A 14 -18.58 7.41 33.92
C SER A 14 -18.71 6.00 33.36
N TYR A 15 -19.91 5.53 33.03
CA TYR A 15 -20.12 4.25 32.35
C TYR A 15 -19.72 4.32 30.88
N VAL A 16 -20.08 5.40 30.16
CA VAL A 16 -19.63 5.61 28.78
C VAL A 16 -18.12 5.76 28.74
N ASN A 17 -17.51 6.51 29.68
CA ASN A 17 -16.07 6.63 29.79
C ASN A 17 -15.37 5.33 30.19
N ARG A 18 -15.99 4.39 30.93
CA ARG A 18 -15.37 3.08 31.23
C ARG A 18 -15.52 2.09 30.08
N LEU A 19 -16.66 2.10 29.37
CA LEU A 19 -16.82 1.30 28.16
C LEU A 19 -15.94 1.82 27.01
N SER A 20 -15.74 3.13 26.91
CA SER A 20 -14.87 3.75 25.89
C SER A 20 -13.38 3.80 26.30
N ALA A 21 -13.06 3.84 27.60
CA ALA A 21 -11.66 3.73 28.09
C ALA A 21 -11.14 2.29 28.09
N GLY A 22 -12.01 1.29 27.95
CA GLY A 22 -11.65 -0.13 28.03
C GLY A 22 -11.16 -0.77 26.72
N ARG A 23 -11.18 -0.07 25.59
CA ARG A 23 -10.71 -0.61 24.30
C ARG A 23 -9.64 0.31 23.76
N ASN A 24 -8.39 -0.17 23.72
CA ASN A 24 -7.20 0.57 23.30
C ASN A 24 -7.26 0.94 21.80
N LEU A 25 -8.18 1.82 21.39
CA LEU A 25 -8.26 2.37 20.03
C LEU A 25 -6.90 2.90 19.56
N ARG A 26 -6.11 3.44 20.48
CA ARG A 26 -4.73 3.88 20.22
C ARG A 26 -3.79 2.74 19.85
N SER A 27 -3.85 1.60 20.55
CA SER A 27 -3.04 0.43 20.21
C SER A 27 -3.46 -0.18 18.89
N ILE A 28 -4.77 -0.18 18.60
CA ILE A 28 -5.30 -0.67 17.32
C ILE A 28 -4.82 0.21 16.17
N VAL A 29 -4.98 1.53 16.27
CA VAL A 29 -4.51 2.48 15.24
C VAL A 29 -3.00 2.39 15.07
N MET A 30 -2.23 2.27 16.16
CA MET A 30 -0.78 2.11 16.09
C MET A 30 -0.37 0.80 15.39
N LEU A 31 -1.09 -0.29 15.63
CA LEU A 31 -0.83 -1.57 14.96
C LEU A 31 -1.13 -1.49 13.46
N PHE A 32 -2.26 -0.90 13.06
CA PHE A 32 -2.59 -0.70 11.65
C PHE A 32 -1.64 0.26 10.95
N ALA A 33 -1.29 1.38 11.57
CA ALA A 33 -0.30 2.33 11.05
C ALA A 33 1.08 1.66 10.87
N PHE A 34 1.49 0.81 11.81
CA PHE A 34 2.75 0.08 11.73
C PHE A 34 2.76 -0.95 10.60
N LEU A 35 1.70 -1.74 10.47
CA LEU A 35 1.56 -2.70 9.36
C LEU A 35 1.51 -2.00 8.00
N SER A 36 0.75 -0.90 7.90
CA SER A 36 0.67 -0.06 6.70
C SER A 36 2.02 0.54 6.32
N ALA A 37 2.78 1.04 7.30
CA ALA A 37 4.12 1.57 7.08
C ALA A 37 5.09 0.49 6.58
N ILE A 38 5.07 -0.70 7.17
CA ILE A 38 5.91 -1.82 6.72
C ILE A 38 5.56 -2.21 5.27
N TYR A 39 4.27 -2.35 4.97
CA TYR A 39 3.80 -2.69 3.63
C TYR A 39 4.26 -1.64 2.61
N SER A 40 4.00 -0.36 2.88
CA SER A 40 4.39 0.75 2.01
C SER A 40 5.90 0.81 1.80
N LEU A 41 6.70 0.47 2.82
CA LEU A 41 8.15 0.42 2.70
C LEU A 41 8.62 -0.71 1.79
N PHE A 42 8.11 -1.94 1.97
CA PHE A 42 8.47 -3.07 1.11
C PHE A 42 8.03 -2.84 -0.34
N SER A 43 6.80 -2.36 -0.55
CA SER A 43 6.29 -2.05 -1.89
C SER A 43 7.09 -0.92 -2.55
N ALA A 44 7.49 0.11 -1.80
CA ALA A 44 8.37 1.16 -2.34
C ALA A 44 9.73 0.59 -2.79
N ILE A 45 10.38 -0.24 -1.96
CA ILE A 45 11.66 -0.87 -2.30
C ILE A 45 11.53 -1.75 -3.56
N GLY A 46 10.44 -2.51 -3.68
CA GLY A 46 10.13 -3.31 -4.87
C GLY A 46 10.05 -2.43 -6.14
N ASN A 47 9.32 -1.32 -6.06
CA ASN A 47 9.20 -0.35 -7.15
C ASN A 47 10.54 0.33 -7.48
N PHE A 48 11.39 0.66 -6.51
CA PHE A 48 12.72 1.21 -6.79
C PHE A 48 13.65 0.19 -7.45
N ARG A 49 13.50 -1.09 -7.11
CA ARG A 49 14.26 -2.16 -7.72
C ARG A 49 13.84 -2.40 -9.17
N SER A 50 12.54 -2.39 -9.49
CA SER A 50 12.09 -2.51 -10.88
C SER A 50 12.63 -1.37 -11.75
N ILE A 51 12.56 -0.11 -11.31
CA ILE A 51 13.15 1.03 -12.04
C ILE A 51 14.63 0.82 -12.40
N SER A 52 15.40 0.21 -11.50
CA SER A 52 16.83 -0.05 -11.73
C SER A 52 17.08 -1.08 -12.83
N ILE A 53 16.12 -1.97 -13.07
CA ILE A 53 16.15 -3.00 -14.10
C ILE A 53 15.56 -2.44 -15.40
N ASP A 54 14.41 -1.77 -15.35
CA ASP A 54 13.69 -1.20 -16.51
C ASP A 54 14.50 -0.13 -17.26
N ARG A 55 15.39 0.62 -16.55
CA ARG A 55 16.27 1.60 -17.20
C ARG A 55 17.28 0.98 -18.16
N ASN A 56 17.61 -0.30 -18.00
CA ASN A 56 18.53 -1.00 -18.89
C ASN A 56 17.83 -1.52 -20.15
N GLU A 57 16.51 -1.76 -20.12
CA GLU A 57 15.73 -2.41 -21.19
C GLU A 57 14.90 -1.41 -22.06
N GLN A 58 15.15 -0.10 -21.95
CA GLN A 58 14.49 0.97 -22.76
C GLN A 58 12.95 1.07 -22.67
N GLN A 59 12.28 0.35 -21.77
CA GLN A 59 10.83 0.45 -21.51
C GLN A 59 10.47 1.65 -20.62
N SER A 60 10.72 2.85 -21.13
CA SER A 60 10.62 4.14 -20.40
C SER A 60 9.25 4.42 -19.74
N LYS A 61 8.16 3.83 -20.24
CA LYS A 61 6.81 4.10 -19.73
C LYS A 61 6.49 3.34 -18.43
N LEU A 62 6.91 2.08 -18.31
CA LEU A 62 6.74 1.31 -17.07
C LEU A 62 7.65 1.86 -15.97
N ALA A 63 8.91 2.16 -16.31
CA ALA A 63 9.87 2.75 -15.38
C ALA A 63 9.38 4.07 -14.76
N THR A 64 8.76 4.94 -15.56
CA THR A 64 8.22 6.23 -15.07
C THR A 64 7.05 6.00 -14.12
N PHE A 65 6.22 4.99 -14.37
CA PHE A 65 5.10 4.67 -13.49
C PHE A 65 5.55 4.07 -12.16
N SER A 66 6.44 3.07 -12.19
CA SER A 66 7.03 2.47 -10.98
C SER A 66 7.71 3.54 -10.12
N LEU A 67 8.30 4.57 -10.73
CA LEU A 67 8.86 5.73 -10.03
C LEU A 67 7.79 6.56 -9.33
N ILE A 68 6.67 6.86 -10.00
CA ILE A 68 5.57 7.62 -9.41
C ILE A 68 4.99 6.85 -8.22
N MET A 69 4.73 5.55 -8.37
CA MET A 69 4.20 4.72 -7.28
C MET A 69 5.19 4.57 -6.13
N GLY A 70 6.48 4.39 -6.42
CA GLY A 70 7.52 4.38 -5.40
C GLY A 70 7.54 5.66 -4.56
N ILE A 71 7.39 6.83 -5.21
CA ILE A 71 7.32 8.12 -4.50
C ILE A 71 6.04 8.21 -3.64
N LEU A 72 4.89 7.85 -4.19
CA LEU A 72 3.61 7.89 -3.46
C LEU A 72 3.63 6.99 -2.22
N LEU A 73 4.21 5.79 -2.32
CA LEU A 73 4.35 4.86 -1.20
C LEU A 73 5.33 5.36 -0.13
N ILE A 74 6.43 6.03 -0.51
CA ILE A 74 7.32 6.70 0.45
C ILE A 74 6.57 7.80 1.21
N VAL A 75 5.72 8.57 0.53
CA VAL A 75 4.93 9.63 1.17
C VAL A 75 3.94 9.03 2.18
N VAL A 76 3.28 7.93 1.83
CA VAL A 76 2.39 7.20 2.76
C VAL A 76 3.17 6.71 3.98
N PHE A 77 4.35 6.11 3.77
CA PHE A 77 5.24 5.68 4.86
C PHE A 77 5.60 6.84 5.80
N ALA A 78 5.93 8.02 5.26
CA ALA A 78 6.25 9.20 6.06
C ALA A 78 5.05 9.68 6.91
N PHE A 79 3.83 9.61 6.35
CA PHE A 79 2.61 9.98 7.07
C PHE A 79 2.26 8.99 8.18
N GLU A 80 2.45 7.69 7.96
CA GLU A 80 2.24 6.68 9.00
C GLU A 80 3.32 6.74 10.09
N ALA A 81 4.58 6.97 9.73
CA ALA A 81 5.66 7.21 10.69
C ALA A 81 5.36 8.44 11.59
N PHE A 82 4.84 9.52 10.99
CA PHE A 82 4.37 10.67 11.74
C PHE A 82 3.21 10.30 12.69
N GLY A 83 2.27 9.46 12.24
CA GLY A 83 1.19 8.92 13.06
C GLY A 83 1.66 8.14 14.29
N ILE A 84 2.67 7.30 14.14
CA ILE A 84 3.29 6.56 15.25
C ILE A 84 3.90 7.54 16.27
N VAL A 85 4.66 8.54 15.81
CA VAL A 85 5.25 9.54 16.70
C VAL A 85 4.18 10.42 17.38
N ALA A 86 3.14 10.82 16.64
CA ALA A 86 2.02 11.60 17.15
C ALA A 86 1.25 10.83 18.23
N THR A 87 1.01 9.54 18.01
CA THR A 87 0.37 8.68 19.01
C THR A 87 1.28 8.49 20.21
N MET A 88 2.60 8.31 20.08
CA MET A 88 3.51 8.18 21.24
C MET A 88 3.54 9.43 22.13
N THR A 89 3.55 10.62 21.53
CA THR A 89 3.72 11.91 22.24
C THR A 89 2.47 12.42 22.98
N GLN A 90 1.30 11.78 22.82
CA GLN A 90 0.05 12.12 23.53
C GLN A 90 -0.44 13.57 23.35
N ARG A 91 0.09 14.33 22.38
CA ARG A 91 -0.31 15.73 22.17
C ARG A 91 -1.56 15.78 21.29
N HIS A 92 -2.65 16.37 21.82
CA HIS A 92 -3.92 16.51 21.10
C HIS A 92 -3.80 17.21 19.74
N GLN A 93 -2.88 18.17 19.60
CA GLN A 93 -2.66 18.87 18.33
C GLN A 93 -2.06 17.96 17.24
N LEU A 94 -1.11 17.10 17.61
CA LEU A 94 -0.48 16.16 16.67
C LEU A 94 -1.46 15.09 16.20
N VAL A 95 -2.31 14.61 17.11
CA VAL A 95 -3.37 13.64 16.77
C VAL A 95 -4.38 14.22 15.77
N ARG A 96 -4.72 15.51 15.90
CA ARG A 96 -5.65 16.17 14.96
C ARG A 96 -5.05 16.34 13.57
N ILE A 97 -3.75 16.66 13.50
CA ILE A 97 -3.03 16.73 12.22
C ILE A 97 -2.96 15.34 11.59
N TYR A 98 -2.61 14.31 12.36
CA TYR A 98 -2.59 12.92 11.86
C TYR A 98 -3.95 12.46 11.35
N ALA A 99 -5.06 12.83 12.00
CA ALA A 99 -6.40 12.51 11.49
C ALA A 99 -6.67 13.06 10.08
N MET A 100 -6.16 14.27 9.78
CA MET A 100 -6.25 14.84 8.43
C MET A 100 -5.30 14.14 7.45
N LEU A 101 -4.08 13.82 7.88
CA LEU A 101 -3.12 13.08 7.06
C LEU A 101 -3.61 11.67 6.73
N SER A 102 -4.31 11.01 7.65
CA SER A 102 -4.88 9.67 7.44
C SER A 102 -5.95 9.68 6.33
N PHE A 103 -6.71 10.76 6.18
CA PHE A 103 -7.60 10.90 5.04
C PHE A 103 -6.82 11.02 3.72
N VAL A 104 -5.70 11.76 3.73
CA VAL A 104 -4.83 11.89 2.56
C VAL A 104 -4.14 10.57 2.22
N THR A 105 -3.71 9.77 3.20
CA THR A 105 -3.12 8.44 2.94
C THR A 105 -4.11 7.52 2.26
N VAL A 106 -5.37 7.51 2.70
CA VAL A 106 -6.44 6.73 2.04
C VAL A 106 -6.62 7.17 0.59
N LEU A 107 -6.70 8.48 0.32
CA LEU A 107 -6.82 8.98 -1.06
C LEU A 107 -5.64 8.57 -1.95
N ILE A 108 -4.41 8.65 -1.41
CA ILE A 108 -3.21 8.23 -2.15
C ILE A 108 -3.24 6.72 -2.41
N ALA A 109 -3.61 5.91 -1.41
CA ALA A 109 -3.68 4.46 -1.54
C ALA A 109 -4.76 4.02 -2.55
N THR A 110 -5.96 4.61 -2.49
CA THR A 110 -7.03 4.33 -3.45
C THR A 110 -6.65 4.78 -4.87
N GLY A 111 -6.05 5.98 -5.01
CA GLY A 111 -5.57 6.46 -6.30
C GLY A 111 -4.45 5.58 -6.86
N GLY A 112 -3.55 5.12 -5.99
CA GLY A 112 -2.48 4.20 -6.33
C GLY A 112 -2.99 2.85 -6.83
N GLY A 113 -3.89 2.20 -6.08
CA GLY A 113 -4.49 0.93 -6.49
C GLY A 113 -5.29 1.04 -7.80
N LEU A 114 -5.98 2.15 -8.02
CA LEU A 114 -6.63 2.44 -9.32
C LEU A 114 -5.63 2.53 -10.47
N LEU A 115 -4.51 3.23 -10.26
CA LEU A 115 -3.48 3.38 -11.29
C LEU A 115 -2.82 2.03 -11.63
N GLU A 116 -2.56 1.21 -10.63
CA GLU A 116 -1.99 -0.14 -10.79
C GLU A 116 -2.91 -1.02 -11.64
N VAL A 117 -4.21 -1.05 -11.34
CA VAL A 117 -5.21 -1.77 -12.16
C VAL A 117 -5.25 -1.23 -13.59
N ILE A 118 -5.30 0.10 -13.77
CA ILE A 118 -5.34 0.70 -15.12
C ILE A 118 -4.13 0.25 -15.94
N ILE A 119 -2.94 0.25 -15.34
CA ILE A 119 -1.71 -0.07 -16.05
C ILE A 119 -1.57 -1.55 -16.31
N HIS A 120 -1.98 -2.39 -15.36
CA HIS A 120 -2.02 -3.83 -15.54
C HIS A 120 -2.82 -4.25 -16.78
N PHE A 121 -3.96 -3.58 -17.00
CA PHE A 121 -4.81 -3.85 -18.18
C PHE A 121 -4.36 -3.11 -19.43
N THR A 122 -3.87 -1.87 -19.32
CA THR A 122 -3.50 -1.05 -20.49
C THR A 122 -2.14 -1.45 -21.06
N MET A 123 -1.22 -1.93 -20.23
CA MET A 123 0.17 -2.23 -20.61
C MET A 123 0.51 -3.73 -20.64
N LYS A 124 -0.51 -4.61 -20.69
CA LYS A 124 -0.34 -6.08 -20.77
C LYS A 124 0.81 -6.52 -21.67
N ASN A 125 0.84 -6.05 -22.92
CA ASN A 125 1.84 -6.49 -23.90
C ASN A 125 3.26 -6.11 -23.49
N ASN A 126 3.43 -4.94 -22.86
CA ASN A 126 4.74 -4.49 -22.39
C ASN A 126 5.20 -5.31 -21.19
N ILE A 127 4.29 -5.62 -20.24
CA ILE A 127 4.59 -6.46 -19.06
C ILE A 127 5.03 -7.86 -19.49
N ILE A 128 4.31 -8.48 -20.43
CA ILE A 128 4.66 -9.81 -20.93
C ILE A 128 5.99 -9.77 -21.69
N SER A 129 6.22 -8.76 -22.53
CA SER A 129 7.48 -8.63 -23.26
C SER A 129 8.68 -8.37 -22.34
N GLU A 130 8.47 -7.65 -21.24
CA GLU A 130 9.53 -7.38 -20.27
C GLU A 130 9.87 -8.64 -19.48
N CYS A 131 8.85 -9.43 -19.08
CA CYS A 131 9.04 -10.76 -18.49
C CYS A 131 9.87 -11.67 -19.41
N GLU A 132 9.61 -11.65 -20.72
CA GLU A 132 10.40 -12.40 -21.72
C GLU A 132 11.82 -11.84 -21.93
N GLN A 133 12.02 -10.53 -21.76
CA GLN A 133 13.35 -9.90 -21.91
C GLN A 133 14.24 -10.08 -20.68
N LEU A 134 13.62 -10.24 -19.50
CA LEU A 134 14.28 -10.51 -18.21
C LEU A 134 14.86 -11.94 -18.08
N ILE A 135 15.10 -12.64 -19.19
CA ILE A 135 15.76 -13.95 -19.20
C ILE A 135 17.24 -13.78 -18.87
N GLN A 136 17.60 -13.89 -17.59
CA GLN A 136 18.98 -13.97 -17.13
C GLN A 136 19.37 -15.44 -16.97
N GLY A 137 19.97 -16.02 -18.01
CA GLY A 137 20.60 -17.35 -17.96
C GLY A 137 19.68 -18.47 -17.46
N ASP A 138 18.74 -18.91 -18.30
CA ASP A 138 17.69 -19.91 -17.99
C ASP A 138 16.73 -19.51 -16.85
N GLN A 139 16.76 -18.25 -16.36
CA GLN A 139 15.83 -17.78 -15.34
C GLN A 139 15.00 -16.60 -15.85
N VAL A 140 13.68 -16.69 -15.67
CA VAL A 140 12.75 -15.57 -15.91
C VAL A 140 12.43 -14.94 -14.57
N PHE A 141 12.45 -13.60 -14.53
CA PHE A 141 12.14 -12.80 -13.35
C PHE A 141 10.83 -12.05 -13.59
N TYR A 142 9.83 -12.28 -12.74
CA TYR A 142 8.59 -11.50 -12.74
C TYR A 142 8.62 -10.51 -11.57
N PRO A 143 8.79 -9.20 -11.84
CA PRO A 143 8.91 -8.18 -10.80
C PRO A 143 7.57 -7.73 -10.21
N PHE A 144 6.46 -8.05 -10.88
CA PHE A 144 5.10 -7.64 -10.53
C PHE A 144 4.42 -8.72 -9.66
N GLY A 145 3.54 -8.34 -8.73
CA GLY A 145 2.90 -9.31 -7.84
C GLY A 145 2.66 -8.80 -6.43
N PHE A 146 1.47 -9.09 -5.89
CA PHE A 146 1.09 -8.79 -4.50
C PHE A 146 2.06 -9.35 -3.44
N LEU A 147 2.68 -10.52 -3.70
CA LEU A 147 3.63 -11.18 -2.79
C LEU A 147 5.10 -10.90 -3.11
N GLY A 148 5.38 -9.95 -4.01
CA GLY A 148 6.73 -9.61 -4.43
C GLY A 148 7.26 -10.47 -5.57
N PRO A 149 8.52 -10.27 -5.97
CA PRO A 149 9.06 -10.83 -7.20
C PRO A 149 9.24 -12.35 -7.12
N VAL A 150 8.79 -13.05 -8.16
CA VAL A 150 8.91 -14.50 -8.31
C VAL A 150 9.89 -14.80 -9.44
N SER A 151 10.82 -15.73 -9.19
CA SER A 151 11.73 -16.22 -10.23
C SER A 151 11.50 -17.70 -10.47
N HIS A 152 11.61 -18.11 -11.72
CA HIS A 152 11.50 -19.51 -12.10
C HIS A 152 12.54 -19.85 -13.18
N THR A 153 13.11 -21.06 -13.08
CA THR A 153 14.07 -21.58 -14.05
C THR A 153 13.31 -22.25 -15.20
N PHE A 154 13.72 -21.97 -16.43
CA PHE A 154 13.13 -22.49 -17.67
C PHE A 154 14.18 -23.11 -18.56
N VAL A 155 13.75 -24.08 -19.36
CA VAL A 155 14.60 -24.79 -20.33
C VAL A 155 14.32 -24.33 -21.77
N ASN A 156 13.18 -23.67 -22.03
CA ASN A 156 12.75 -23.30 -23.38
C ASN A 156 11.96 -21.98 -23.42
N GLN A 157 12.04 -21.25 -24.54
CA GLN A 157 11.47 -19.90 -24.72
C GLN A 157 9.93 -19.90 -24.83
N GLN A 158 9.34 -21.02 -25.23
CA GLN A 158 7.89 -21.18 -25.31
C GLN A 158 7.26 -21.35 -23.92
N ASP A 159 7.96 -22.04 -23.01
CA ASP A 159 7.53 -22.24 -21.63
C ASP A 159 7.56 -20.92 -20.83
N SER A 160 8.51 -20.02 -21.14
CA SER A 160 8.57 -18.69 -20.52
C SER A 160 7.36 -17.82 -20.88
N THR A 161 6.89 -17.83 -22.13
CA THR A 161 5.72 -17.04 -22.55
C THR A 161 4.43 -17.53 -21.88
N GLU A 162 4.24 -18.85 -21.80
CA GLU A 162 3.08 -19.43 -21.11
C GLU A 162 3.09 -19.12 -19.62
N TRP A 163 4.27 -19.21 -18.98
CA TRP A 163 4.41 -18.87 -17.57
C TRP A 163 4.17 -17.37 -17.30
N CYS A 164 4.78 -16.46 -18.06
CA CYS A 164 4.56 -15.02 -17.94
C CYS A 164 3.07 -14.66 -18.13
N THR A 165 2.37 -15.35 -19.05
CA THR A 165 0.93 -15.14 -19.27
C THR A 165 0.10 -15.67 -18.11
N ASN A 166 0.48 -16.81 -17.54
CA ASN A 166 -0.20 -17.39 -16.38
C ASN A 166 -0.01 -16.52 -15.13
N GLU A 167 1.19 -16.02 -14.88
CA GLU A 167 1.43 -15.11 -13.75
C GLU A 167 0.75 -13.76 -13.95
N TRP A 168 0.70 -13.23 -15.17
CA TRP A 168 -0.11 -12.03 -15.44
C TRP A 168 -1.60 -12.25 -15.16
N ASN A 169 -2.16 -13.42 -15.53
CA ASN A 169 -3.55 -13.77 -15.18
C ASN A 169 -3.75 -13.92 -13.67
N HIS A 170 -2.75 -14.48 -12.97
CA HIS A 170 -2.76 -14.58 -11.53
C HIS A 170 -2.73 -13.19 -10.86
N ASP A 171 -1.84 -12.31 -11.30
CA ASP A 171 -1.76 -10.97 -10.75
C ASP A 171 -2.99 -10.11 -11.10
N SER A 172 -3.59 -10.35 -12.28
CA SER A 172 -4.82 -9.67 -12.70
C SER A 172 -6.00 -9.91 -11.75
N TRP A 173 -6.18 -11.15 -11.26
CA TRP A 173 -7.25 -11.41 -10.30
C TRP A 173 -6.93 -10.81 -8.93
N ALA A 174 -5.66 -10.83 -8.51
CA ALA A 174 -5.23 -10.26 -7.25
C ALA A 174 -5.48 -8.74 -7.22
N ASN A 175 -5.09 -8.02 -8.27
CA ASN A 175 -5.28 -6.57 -8.40
C ASN A 175 -6.77 -6.17 -8.41
N ILE A 176 -7.65 -6.96 -9.04
CA ILE A 176 -9.10 -6.71 -8.99
C ILE A 176 -9.66 -6.91 -7.57
N VAL A 177 -9.23 -7.97 -6.88
CA VAL A 177 -9.69 -8.26 -5.52
C VAL A 177 -9.19 -7.20 -4.55
N GLU A 178 -7.93 -6.76 -4.69
CA GLU A 178 -7.36 -5.68 -3.88
C GLU A 178 -8.12 -4.36 -4.06
N LEU A 179 -8.45 -3.99 -5.30
CA LEU A 179 -9.26 -2.81 -5.58
C LEU A 179 -10.65 -2.90 -4.92
N LEU A 180 -11.30 -4.07 -5.00
CA LEU A 180 -12.61 -4.29 -4.36
C LEU A 180 -12.53 -4.18 -2.84
N ILE A 181 -11.47 -4.72 -2.22
CA ILE A 181 -11.25 -4.61 -0.78
C ILE A 181 -11.04 -3.13 -0.40
N LEU A 182 -10.19 -2.41 -1.13
CA LEU A 182 -9.91 -0.98 -0.91
C LEU A 182 -11.15 -0.09 -1.03
N ILE A 183 -12.05 -0.36 -1.99
CA ILE A 183 -13.29 0.41 -2.16
C ILE A 183 -14.35 0.04 -1.10
N SER A 184 -14.27 -1.16 -0.52
CA SER A 184 -15.23 -1.64 0.48
C SER A 184 -14.93 -1.22 1.92
N GLN A 185 -13.76 -0.65 2.19
CA GLN A 185 -13.36 -0.09 3.49
C GLN A 185 -13.85 1.35 3.68
#